data_AF-A0A922SPN6-F1
#
_entry.id   AF-A0A922SPN6-F1
#
_cell.length_a   1.000
_cell.length_b   1.000
_cell.length_c   1.000
_cell.angle_alpha   90.00
_cell.angle_beta   90.00
_cell.angle_gamma   90.00
#
_symmetry.space_group_name_H-M   'P 1'
#
loop_
_entity.id
_entity.type
_entity.pdbx_description
1 polymer ?
#
loop_
_entity_poly.entity_id
_entity_poly.type
_entity_poly.pdbx_seq_one_letter_code
_entity_poly.pdbx_strand_id
1 'polypeptide(L)'
;VHAHEISKRNNMFVIKSVERLIFRAKPGARCFSTVDSSKENPIVTVKQGKLKGAVKKCLDGSLYYSFKGIRYGQPPIGELRFKAPLPVQPWSGIRDAIEHGPVCPQFDMSIVDFVEGNEDCLNLNVYTKSLLPSSKLPVMVYIHGGAFLSGSGNSDAYGPEFFFQHDVILVTINYRLELLGFLSLDTPEVPGNAGMKDQVLALRWIKENISTFGGDPNNITLFGESAGAACATLHMLSPMSQGLFDKVITQSGNCLSYWSIFHEPVARAFRAAKALGKETNDVNECLNYLRGFPAIELARLSIQTRTPDEKYRGLPIYFTPTIEKKFEGQEQFLTENPLDLLLAGKISKVPMIIGYNSAEGLLMVNDHVKKIKALNEKPSYFVPRDIATKVSKETLEELGQRIKKFYFGDKDMTTDDSQAIVDLQTDINFTYQINRFVHFYQNNPTPTKEVVEWLPCSPSNKEYLILDEELKLSNNLDKERVEFWNKIYADVGMPSITKSNL
;
A
#
# COMPACT_ATOMS: atom_id res chain seq x y z
N VAL A 1 43.26 -36.44 6.62
CA VAL A 1 42.57 -37.37 5.70
C VAL A 1 41.13 -37.56 6.17
N HIS A 2 40.23 -36.70 5.73
CA HIS A 2 38.87 -36.99 5.25
C HIS A 2 38.16 -35.65 5.05
N ALA A 3 37.96 -35.33 3.77
CA ALA A 3 37.18 -34.21 3.29
C ALA A 3 35.69 -34.52 3.49
N HIS A 4 34.89 -33.50 3.78
CA HIS A 4 33.49 -33.51 3.40
C HIS A 4 33.12 -32.23 2.66
N GLU A 5 32.40 -32.46 1.58
CA GLU A 5 32.08 -31.53 0.50
C GLU A 5 31.19 -30.38 0.97
N ILE A 6 31.54 -29.17 0.53
CA ILE A 6 30.66 -28.02 0.58
C ILE A 6 29.68 -28.12 -0.59
N SER A 7 28.53 -28.72 -0.33
CA SER A 7 27.36 -28.67 -1.22
C SER A 7 26.65 -27.32 -1.05
N LYS A 8 26.77 -26.46 -2.07
CA LYS A 8 25.94 -25.27 -2.30
C LYS A 8 24.45 -25.61 -2.15
N ARG A 9 23.74 -24.95 -1.23
CA ARG A 9 22.31 -24.60 -1.33
C ARG A 9 21.90 -23.66 -0.19
N ASN A 10 21.13 -22.64 -0.57
CA ASN A 10 20.33 -21.74 0.27
C ASN A 10 21.08 -20.70 1.13
N ASN A 11 21.44 -19.58 0.50
CA ASN A 11 21.57 -18.31 1.21
C ASN A 11 20.16 -17.80 1.54
N MET A 12 19.60 -18.33 2.62
CA MET A 12 18.42 -17.79 3.29
C MET A 12 18.96 -16.97 4.46
N PHE A 13 18.93 -15.64 4.34
CA PHE A 13 19.23 -14.76 5.45
C PHE A 13 18.10 -14.87 6.48
N VAL A 14 18.23 -15.83 7.41
CA VAL A 14 17.46 -15.84 8.64
C VAL A 14 18.23 -14.94 9.61
N ILE A 15 17.75 -13.72 9.82
CA ILE A 15 18.21 -12.90 10.95
C ILE A 15 17.74 -13.62 12.22
N LYS A 16 18.64 -14.41 12.80
CA LYS A 16 18.44 -15.10 14.07
C LYS A 16 19.15 -14.30 15.17
N SER A 17 18.58 -13.16 15.51
CA SER A 17 19.00 -12.35 16.65
C SER A 17 17.77 -11.74 17.32
N VAL A 18 17.00 -12.56 18.06
CA VAL A 18 16.09 -12.03 19.07
C VAL A 18 16.94 -11.71 20.29
N GLU A 19 17.66 -10.61 20.25
CA GLU A 19 18.18 -10.01 21.47
C GLU A 19 16.98 -9.41 22.22
N ARG A 20 16.80 -9.83 23.47
CA ARG A 20 15.77 -9.30 24.36
C ARG A 20 16.00 -7.81 24.57
N LEU A 21 15.31 -6.96 23.81
CA LEU A 21 15.15 -5.56 24.17
C LEU A 21 14.27 -5.48 25.42
N ILE A 22 14.93 -5.42 26.58
CA ILE A 22 14.29 -5.09 27.85
C ILE A 22 14.07 -3.57 27.83
N PHE A 23 12.94 -3.12 27.29
CA PHE A 23 12.52 -1.74 27.41
C PHE A 23 11.94 -1.50 28.80
N ARG A 24 12.58 -0.63 29.58
CA ARG A 24 12.02 -0.07 30.82
C ARG A 24 10.85 0.85 30.43
N ALA A 25 9.62 0.39 30.66
CA ALA A 25 8.45 1.26 30.64
C ALA A 25 8.68 2.44 31.60
N LYS A 26 8.48 3.68 31.13
CA LYS A 26 8.50 4.86 32.00
C LYS A 26 7.43 4.68 33.09
N PRO A 27 7.77 4.80 34.39
CA PRO A 27 6.77 4.76 35.45
C PRO A 27 5.93 6.04 35.38
N GLY A 28 4.74 5.97 34.78
CA GLY A 28 3.83 7.11 34.70
C GLY A 28 2.72 7.03 33.67
N ALA A 29 2.90 6.30 32.57
CA ALA A 29 1.81 6.02 31.63
C ALA A 29 1.04 4.78 32.12
N ARG A 30 0.00 4.98 32.92
CA ARG A 30 -0.98 3.91 33.17
C ARG A 30 -1.74 3.70 31.87
N CYS A 31 -1.28 2.76 31.05
CA CYS A 31 -2.03 2.27 29.91
C CYS A 31 -3.37 1.72 30.43
N PHE A 32 -4.48 2.28 29.96
CA PHE A 32 -5.81 1.93 30.44
C PHE A 32 -6.21 0.56 29.86
N SER A 33 -5.95 -0.51 30.60
CA SER A 33 -6.55 -1.83 30.32
C SER A 33 -7.73 -2.05 31.26
N THR A 34 -8.94 -2.14 30.70
CA THR A 34 -10.15 -2.56 31.43
C THR A 34 -10.56 -3.97 31.03
N VAL A 35 -9.58 -4.80 30.66
CA VAL A 35 -9.85 -6.16 30.22
C VAL A 35 -10.28 -7.00 31.41
N ASP A 36 -11.48 -7.58 31.30
CA ASP A 36 -12.04 -8.46 32.30
C ASP A 36 -11.50 -9.88 32.09
N SER A 37 -10.53 -10.27 32.91
CA SER A 37 -9.89 -11.60 32.84
C SER A 37 -10.85 -12.76 33.17
N SER A 38 -12.04 -12.48 33.70
CA SER A 38 -13.08 -13.49 33.96
C SER A 38 -13.88 -13.88 32.71
N LYS A 39 -13.76 -13.11 31.62
CA LYS A 39 -14.45 -13.36 30.35
C LYS A 39 -13.47 -13.84 29.28
N GLU A 40 -13.29 -15.15 29.16
CA GLU A 40 -12.40 -15.74 28.14
C GLU A 40 -12.77 -15.32 26.71
N ASN A 41 -14.07 -15.12 26.43
CA ASN A 41 -14.59 -14.83 25.10
C ASN A 41 -15.58 -13.63 25.14
N PRO A 42 -15.12 -12.38 24.97
CA PRO A 42 -16.00 -11.20 24.97
C PRO A 42 -17.01 -11.25 23.83
N ILE A 43 -18.24 -10.80 24.08
CA ILE A 43 -19.27 -10.64 23.04
C ILE A 43 -19.57 -9.16 22.87
N VAL A 44 -19.55 -8.70 21.62
CA VAL A 44 -19.92 -7.34 21.24
C VAL A 44 -21.10 -7.36 20.25
N THR A 45 -21.89 -6.29 20.24
CA THR A 45 -22.99 -6.11 19.28
C THR A 45 -22.64 -5.00 18.31
N VAL A 46 -22.32 -5.38 17.08
CA VAL A 46 -22.17 -4.46 15.94
C VAL A 46 -23.52 -4.31 15.24
N LYS A 47 -23.66 -3.35 14.32
CA LYS A 47 -24.94 -3.11 13.65
C LYS A 47 -25.47 -4.34 12.90
N GLN A 48 -24.56 -5.15 12.34
CA GLN A 48 -24.93 -6.32 11.56
C GLN A 48 -25.22 -7.57 12.42
N GLY A 49 -24.83 -7.59 13.70
CA GLY A 49 -25.08 -8.74 14.59
C GLY A 49 -24.11 -8.84 15.75
N LYS A 50 -24.05 -10.01 16.39
CA LYS A 50 -23.18 -10.26 17.55
C LYS A 50 -21.91 -11.00 17.14
N LEU A 51 -20.78 -10.59 17.73
CA LEU A 51 -19.45 -11.16 17.50
C LEU A 51 -18.85 -11.64 18.82
N LYS A 52 -18.25 -12.84 18.82
CA LYS A 52 -17.51 -13.41 19.95
C LYS A 52 -16.01 -13.35 19.66
N GLY A 53 -15.28 -12.52 20.39
CA GLY A 53 -13.82 -12.40 20.29
C GLY A 53 -13.11 -13.28 21.31
N ALA A 54 -11.83 -12.97 21.54
CA ALA A 54 -10.98 -13.63 22.53
C ALA A 54 -10.20 -12.62 23.37
N VAL A 55 -9.85 -12.99 24.61
CA VAL A 55 -8.84 -12.29 25.40
C VAL A 55 -7.46 -12.86 25.09
N LYS A 56 -6.48 -11.99 24.84
CA LYS A 56 -5.09 -12.33 24.54
C LYS A 56 -4.14 -11.54 25.45
N LYS A 57 -2.87 -11.94 25.49
CA LYS A 57 -1.80 -11.32 26.29
C LYS A 57 -0.81 -10.59 25.38
N CYS A 58 -0.46 -9.37 25.75
CA CYS A 58 0.65 -8.60 25.20
C CYS A 58 2.00 -9.18 25.66
N LEU A 59 3.09 -8.69 25.07
CA LEU A 59 4.46 -9.04 25.44
C LEU A 59 4.81 -8.70 26.90
N ASP A 60 4.21 -7.65 27.46
CA ASP A 60 4.38 -7.21 28.84
C ASP A 60 3.45 -7.94 29.84
N GLY A 61 2.64 -8.89 29.35
CA GLY A 61 1.66 -9.64 30.15
C GLY A 61 0.32 -8.93 30.33
N SER A 62 0.16 -7.68 29.88
CA SER A 62 -1.13 -6.99 29.89
C SER A 62 -2.13 -7.68 28.96
N LEU A 63 -3.42 -7.60 29.27
CA LEU A 63 -4.47 -8.23 28.47
C LEU A 63 -5.02 -7.27 27.43
N TYR A 64 -5.47 -7.83 26.31
CA TYR A 64 -6.21 -7.14 25.26
C TYR A 64 -7.32 -8.03 24.69
N TYR A 65 -8.32 -7.40 24.08
CA TYR A 65 -9.38 -8.07 23.34
C TYR A 65 -9.02 -8.15 21.85
N SER A 66 -9.25 -9.30 21.24
CA SER A 66 -9.01 -9.56 19.83
C SER A 66 -10.30 -10.07 19.18
N PHE A 67 -10.69 -9.43 18.08
CA PHE A 67 -11.77 -9.88 17.21
C PHE A 67 -11.21 -9.99 15.79
N LYS A 68 -11.17 -11.19 15.24
CA LYS A 68 -10.54 -11.49 13.96
C LYS A 68 -11.55 -12.04 12.95
N GLY A 69 -11.23 -11.93 11.67
CA GLY A 69 -12.06 -12.51 10.60
C GLY A 69 -13.47 -11.92 10.51
N ILE A 70 -13.66 -10.66 10.93
CA ILE A 70 -14.96 -10.00 10.88
C ILE A 70 -15.24 -9.62 9.42
N ARG A 71 -16.24 -10.25 8.81
CA ARG A 71 -16.69 -9.88 7.45
C ARG A 71 -17.27 -8.46 7.44
N TYR A 72 -16.74 -7.58 6.60
CA TYR A 72 -17.31 -6.26 6.34
C TYR A 72 -18.09 -6.20 5.02
N GLY A 73 -17.81 -7.14 4.10
CA GLY A 73 -18.47 -7.27 2.81
C GLY A 73 -19.11 -8.64 2.58
N GLN A 74 -19.98 -8.72 1.57
CA GLN A 74 -20.41 -10.00 1.02
C GLN A 74 -19.27 -10.67 0.24
N PRO A 75 -19.24 -12.02 0.18
CA PRO A 75 -18.24 -12.73 -0.62
C PRO A 75 -18.29 -12.29 -2.10
N PRO A 76 -17.20 -11.75 -2.67
CA PRO A 76 -17.15 -11.27 -4.06
C PRO A 76 -17.00 -12.42 -5.07
N ILE A 77 -17.86 -13.43 -4.98
CA ILE A 77 -17.84 -14.64 -5.82
C ILE A 77 -18.96 -14.63 -6.85
N GLY A 78 -18.83 -15.47 -7.88
CA GLY A 78 -19.82 -15.61 -8.94
C GLY A 78 -20.12 -14.27 -9.60
N GLU A 79 -21.39 -13.86 -9.58
CA GLU A 79 -21.81 -12.58 -10.15
C GLU A 79 -21.27 -11.36 -9.40
N LEU A 80 -20.80 -11.47 -8.16
CA LEU A 80 -20.17 -10.35 -7.43
C LEU A 80 -18.68 -10.21 -7.75
N ARG A 81 -18.08 -11.17 -8.46
CA ARG A 81 -16.67 -11.12 -8.86
C ARG A 81 -16.42 -9.90 -9.75
N PHE A 82 -15.34 -9.18 -9.45
CA PHE A 82 -14.91 -7.91 -10.07
C PHE A 82 -15.82 -6.69 -9.86
N LYS A 83 -17.02 -6.85 -9.29
CA LYS A 83 -17.93 -5.74 -9.00
C LYS A 83 -17.49 -4.97 -7.75
N ALA A 84 -18.03 -3.76 -7.59
CA ALA A 84 -17.97 -3.05 -6.32
C ALA A 84 -18.54 -3.95 -5.19
N PRO A 85 -17.93 -3.95 -4.00
CA PRO A 85 -18.36 -4.82 -2.91
C PRO A 85 -19.71 -4.35 -2.35
N LEU A 86 -20.49 -5.32 -1.86
CA LEU A 86 -21.73 -5.04 -1.14
C LEU A 86 -21.50 -5.21 0.36
N PRO A 87 -22.14 -4.39 1.21
CA PRO A 87 -22.05 -4.54 2.65
C PRO A 87 -22.55 -5.93 3.09
N VAL A 88 -21.90 -6.48 4.12
CA VAL A 88 -22.34 -7.74 4.73
C VAL A 88 -23.79 -7.61 5.23
N GLN A 89 -24.61 -8.63 4.97
CA GLN A 89 -25.98 -8.66 5.46
C GLN A 89 -26.02 -8.91 6.97
N PRO A 90 -27.01 -8.35 7.70
CA PRO A 90 -27.23 -8.68 9.09
C PRO A 90 -27.42 -10.18 9.31
N TRP A 91 -26.99 -10.69 10.47
CA TRP A 91 -27.12 -12.10 10.83
C TRP A 91 -27.76 -12.28 12.21
N SER A 92 -28.40 -13.42 12.40
CA SER A 92 -28.92 -13.86 13.69
C SER A 92 -27.88 -14.66 14.46
N GLY A 93 -28.01 -14.72 15.79
CA GLY A 93 -27.10 -15.45 16.66
C GLY A 93 -25.76 -14.72 16.87
N ILE A 94 -24.74 -15.48 17.26
CA ILE A 94 -23.40 -14.98 17.56
C ILE A 94 -22.43 -15.62 16.56
N ARG A 95 -21.62 -14.80 15.87
CA ARG A 95 -20.54 -15.28 15.00
C ARG A 95 -19.22 -15.26 15.75
N ASP A 96 -18.41 -16.27 15.50
CA ASP A 96 -17.06 -16.34 16.06
C ASP A 96 -16.12 -15.41 15.30
N ALA A 97 -15.36 -14.63 16.05
CA ALA A 97 -14.34 -13.71 15.60
C ALA A 97 -13.04 -13.97 16.38
N ILE A 98 -12.70 -15.25 16.57
CA ILE A 98 -11.53 -15.68 17.37
C ILE A 98 -10.30 -15.88 16.49
N GLU A 99 -10.52 -16.48 15.32
CA GLU A 99 -9.48 -16.80 14.33
C GLU A 99 -9.53 -15.85 13.15
N HIS A 100 -8.40 -15.73 12.45
CA HIS A 100 -8.37 -14.96 11.21
C HIS A 100 -9.32 -15.56 10.16
N GLY A 101 -9.93 -14.67 9.39
CA GLY A 101 -10.61 -15.06 8.16
C GLY A 101 -9.59 -15.45 7.08
N PRO A 102 -10.04 -16.02 5.96
CA PRO A 102 -9.13 -16.36 4.86
C PRO A 102 -8.47 -15.10 4.27
N VAL A 103 -7.24 -15.28 3.79
CA VAL A 103 -6.54 -14.32 2.94
C VAL A 103 -7.08 -14.38 1.52
N CYS A 104 -6.96 -13.30 0.76
CA CYS A 104 -7.38 -13.30 -0.65
C CYS A 104 -6.45 -14.19 -1.50
N PRO A 105 -6.94 -14.80 -2.61
CA PRO A 105 -6.11 -15.56 -3.53
C PRO A 105 -5.00 -14.67 -4.08
N GLN A 106 -3.75 -15.14 -4.01
CA GLN A 106 -2.59 -14.30 -4.29
C GLN A 106 -1.37 -15.12 -4.70
N PHE A 107 -0.44 -14.48 -5.39
CA PHE A 107 0.93 -14.96 -5.53
C PHE A 107 1.83 -14.16 -4.57
N ASP A 108 2.31 -14.81 -3.52
CA ASP A 108 3.12 -14.15 -2.51
C ASP A 108 4.58 -14.08 -2.94
N MET A 109 5.05 -12.84 -3.16
CA MET A 109 6.42 -12.55 -3.60
C MET A 109 7.49 -12.86 -2.54
N SER A 110 7.12 -12.95 -1.26
CA SER A 110 8.06 -13.24 -0.16
C SER A 110 8.49 -14.71 -0.14
N ILE A 111 7.56 -15.62 -0.45
CA ILE A 111 7.81 -17.07 -0.56
C ILE A 111 7.94 -17.54 -2.01
N VAL A 112 7.64 -16.65 -2.96
CA VAL A 112 7.67 -16.91 -4.41
C VAL A 112 6.75 -18.09 -4.79
N ASP A 113 5.57 -18.15 -4.18
CA ASP A 113 4.59 -19.22 -4.39
C ASP A 113 3.15 -18.71 -4.34
N PHE A 114 2.22 -19.52 -4.86
CA PHE A 114 0.80 -19.26 -4.76
C PHE A 114 0.29 -19.53 -3.34
N VAL A 115 -0.53 -18.61 -2.85
CA VAL A 115 -1.35 -18.80 -1.65
C VAL A 115 -2.78 -18.90 -2.13
N GLU A 116 -3.32 -20.12 -2.09
CA GLU A 116 -4.67 -20.45 -2.62
C GLU A 116 -5.72 -19.44 -2.13
N GLY A 117 -5.68 -19.13 -0.84
CA GLY A 117 -6.59 -18.16 -0.21
C GLY A 117 -8.06 -18.55 -0.38
N ASN A 118 -8.94 -17.56 -0.28
CA ASN A 118 -10.36 -17.70 -0.61
C ASN A 118 -10.90 -16.36 -1.07
N GLU A 119 -11.77 -16.33 -2.08
CA GLU A 119 -12.39 -15.07 -2.52
C GLU A 119 -13.32 -14.46 -1.47
N ASP A 120 -13.87 -15.24 -0.53
CA ASP A 120 -14.55 -14.74 0.68
C ASP A 120 -13.53 -14.17 1.70
N CYS A 121 -12.70 -13.25 1.26
CA CYS A 121 -11.61 -12.65 2.04
C CYS A 121 -11.89 -11.24 2.56
N LEU A 122 -13.09 -10.67 2.34
CA LEU A 122 -13.44 -9.30 2.73
C LEU A 122 -13.68 -9.16 4.24
N ASN A 123 -12.57 -9.28 4.97
CA ASN A 123 -12.50 -9.44 6.41
C ASN A 123 -11.62 -8.35 7.02
N LEU A 124 -11.92 -7.97 8.26
CA LEU A 124 -11.07 -7.12 9.09
C LEU A 124 -10.86 -7.74 10.47
N ASN A 125 -9.83 -7.26 11.16
CA ASN A 125 -9.52 -7.63 12.53
C ASN A 125 -9.47 -6.37 13.40
N VAL A 126 -10.02 -6.42 14.61
CA VAL A 126 -10.02 -5.34 15.59
C VAL A 126 -9.32 -5.81 16.86
N TYR A 127 -8.32 -5.04 17.30
CA TYR A 127 -7.60 -5.26 18.54
C TYR A 127 -7.79 -4.04 19.43
N THR A 128 -8.19 -4.24 20.70
CA THR A 128 -8.44 -3.14 21.64
C THR A 128 -8.15 -3.52 23.10
N LYS A 129 -7.83 -2.54 23.94
CA LYS A 129 -7.66 -2.71 25.39
C LYS A 129 -8.92 -2.40 26.23
N SER A 130 -9.95 -1.86 25.59
CA SER A 130 -11.21 -1.51 26.24
C SER A 130 -12.39 -1.80 25.32
N LEU A 131 -13.50 -2.24 25.92
CA LEU A 131 -14.80 -2.35 25.24
C LEU A 131 -15.81 -1.33 25.77
N LEU A 132 -15.37 -0.37 26.58
CA LEU A 132 -16.22 0.68 27.10
C LEU A 132 -16.38 1.75 26.00
N PRO A 133 -17.59 2.04 25.51
CA PRO A 133 -17.79 3.07 24.49
C PRO A 133 -17.34 4.47 24.96
N SER A 134 -17.29 4.70 26.28
CA SER A 134 -16.77 5.93 26.88
C SER A 134 -15.25 6.08 26.77
N SER A 135 -14.49 5.02 26.45
CA SER A 135 -13.03 5.10 26.32
C SER A 135 -12.58 5.98 25.16
N LYS A 136 -13.34 6.03 24.05
CA LYS A 136 -13.06 6.88 22.88
C LYS A 136 -11.59 6.83 22.43
N LEU A 137 -11.06 5.62 22.31
CA LEU A 137 -9.66 5.41 21.93
C LEU A 137 -9.40 5.83 20.47
N PRO A 138 -8.27 6.47 20.14
CA PRO A 138 -7.84 6.68 18.76
C PRO A 138 -7.78 5.35 18.00
N VAL A 139 -8.22 5.36 16.74
CA VAL A 139 -8.31 4.16 15.90
C VAL A 139 -7.28 4.25 14.79
N MET A 140 -6.39 3.26 14.71
CA MET A 140 -5.41 3.13 13.63
C MET A 140 -5.85 2.03 12.67
N VAL A 141 -6.11 2.37 11.42
CA VAL A 141 -6.58 1.44 10.38
C VAL A 141 -5.45 1.17 9.39
N TYR A 142 -4.93 -0.04 9.39
CA TYR A 142 -3.81 -0.47 8.56
C TYR A 142 -4.28 -1.09 7.24
N ILE A 143 -3.80 -0.53 6.13
CA ILE A 143 -3.88 -1.10 4.79
C ILE A 143 -2.53 -1.73 4.46
N HIS A 144 -2.51 -3.05 4.24
CA HIS A 144 -1.27 -3.75 3.94
C HIS A 144 -0.71 -3.41 2.55
N GLY A 145 0.62 -3.48 2.45
CA GLY A 145 1.38 -3.40 1.19
C GLY A 145 1.30 -4.70 0.38
N GLY A 146 2.36 -5.00 -0.37
CA GLY A 146 2.42 -6.22 -1.22
C GLY A 146 2.07 -5.96 -2.69
N ALA A 147 2.38 -4.76 -3.19
CA ALA A 147 2.32 -4.42 -4.61
C ALA A 147 0.92 -4.62 -5.27
N PHE A 148 -0.16 -4.58 -4.49
CA PHE A 148 -1.51 -4.97 -4.95
C PHE A 148 -1.61 -6.44 -5.44
N LEU A 149 -0.57 -7.25 -5.29
CA LEU A 149 -0.50 -8.65 -5.72
C LEU A 149 -0.70 -9.62 -4.55
N SER A 150 -0.18 -9.27 -3.37
CA SER A 150 -0.15 -10.12 -2.19
C SER A 150 -0.29 -9.32 -0.89
N GLY A 151 -0.33 -10.01 0.24
CA GLY A 151 -0.49 -9.47 1.58
C GLY A 151 -1.82 -9.86 2.24
N SER A 152 -1.93 -9.55 3.52
CA SER A 152 -3.16 -9.68 4.30
C SER A 152 -3.11 -8.79 5.54
N GLY A 153 -4.26 -8.58 6.19
CA GLY A 153 -4.35 -7.94 7.50
C GLY A 153 -4.07 -8.89 8.67
N ASN A 154 -3.48 -10.07 8.46
CA ASN A 154 -3.26 -11.03 9.55
C ASN A 154 -2.18 -10.54 10.54
N SER A 155 -2.28 -11.04 11.78
CA SER A 155 -1.42 -10.58 12.90
C SER A 155 -0.08 -11.31 12.98
N ASP A 156 0.14 -12.30 12.12
CA ASP A 156 1.44 -12.91 11.89
C ASP A 156 2.44 -11.89 11.30
N ALA A 157 1.96 -10.98 10.45
CA ALA A 157 2.73 -9.86 9.93
C ALA A 157 2.45 -8.54 10.70
N TYR A 158 1.20 -8.27 11.08
CA TYR A 158 0.75 -6.96 11.57
C TYR A 158 0.08 -7.03 12.96
N GLY A 159 0.72 -7.72 13.89
CA GLY A 159 0.22 -7.89 15.26
C GLY A 159 0.15 -6.58 16.07
N PRO A 160 -0.76 -6.50 17.06
CA PRO A 160 -0.99 -5.28 17.85
C PRO A 160 0.04 -5.04 18.96
N GLU A 161 0.96 -5.97 19.21
CA GLU A 161 1.76 -6.06 20.43
C GLU A 161 2.57 -4.79 20.71
N PHE A 162 3.16 -4.18 19.67
CA PHE A 162 3.94 -2.95 19.81
C PHE A 162 3.07 -1.70 19.89
N PHE A 163 1.93 -1.66 19.19
CA PHE A 163 0.97 -0.55 19.29
C PHE A 163 0.37 -0.45 20.69
N PHE A 164 0.24 -1.57 21.38
CA PHE A 164 -0.30 -1.65 22.73
C PHE A 164 0.68 -1.22 23.82
N GLN A 165 1.81 -0.63 23.46
CA GLN A 165 2.51 0.28 24.37
C GLN A 165 1.79 1.63 24.52
N HIS A 166 0.79 1.89 23.66
CA HIS A 166 -0.04 3.09 23.63
C HIS A 166 -1.54 2.72 23.74
N ASP A 167 -2.35 3.70 24.13
CA ASP A 167 -3.81 3.55 24.26
C ASP A 167 -4.49 3.79 22.90
N VAL A 168 -4.37 2.81 21.99
CA VAL A 168 -4.97 2.86 20.65
C VAL A 168 -5.74 1.58 20.33
N ILE A 169 -6.64 1.66 19.34
CA ILE A 169 -7.22 0.50 18.66
C ILE A 169 -6.47 0.27 17.36
N LEU A 170 -6.07 -0.97 17.10
CA LEU A 170 -5.55 -1.37 15.79
C LEU A 170 -6.66 -2.10 15.03
N VAL A 171 -6.92 -1.66 13.81
CA VAL A 171 -7.76 -2.35 12.84
C VAL A 171 -6.91 -2.70 11.63
N THR A 172 -6.93 -3.96 11.20
CA THR A 172 -6.26 -4.40 9.97
C THR A 172 -7.31 -4.94 9.00
N ILE A 173 -7.13 -4.73 7.71
CA ILE A 173 -8.11 -5.11 6.69
C ILE A 173 -7.48 -5.96 5.59
N ASN A 174 -8.23 -6.91 5.05
CA ASN A 174 -7.97 -7.50 3.73
C ASN A 174 -8.72 -6.69 2.66
N TYR A 175 -8.22 -6.67 1.43
CA TYR A 175 -8.91 -6.15 0.25
C TYR A 175 -8.55 -7.03 -0.97
N ARG A 176 -9.38 -7.05 -2.02
CA ARG A 176 -9.08 -7.86 -3.21
C ARG A 176 -7.81 -7.37 -3.91
N LEU A 177 -7.03 -8.34 -4.40
CA LEU A 177 -5.72 -8.16 -5.00
C LEU A 177 -5.73 -8.55 -6.49
N GLU A 178 -4.69 -8.16 -7.22
CA GLU A 178 -4.46 -8.53 -8.62
C GLU A 178 -5.68 -8.25 -9.51
N LEU A 179 -5.91 -9.05 -10.54
CA LEU A 179 -7.04 -8.93 -11.45
C LEU A 179 -8.38 -9.02 -10.67
N LEU A 180 -8.45 -9.82 -9.60
CA LEU A 180 -9.66 -9.92 -8.76
C LEU A 180 -10.08 -8.58 -8.15
N GLY A 181 -9.11 -7.73 -7.78
CA GLY A 181 -9.34 -6.40 -7.18
C GLY A 181 -9.27 -5.23 -8.17
N PHE A 182 -8.55 -5.37 -9.28
CA PHE A 182 -8.18 -4.23 -10.12
C PHE A 182 -8.46 -4.46 -11.61
N LEU A 183 -9.23 -5.49 -11.99
CA LEU A 183 -9.82 -5.55 -13.33
C LEU A 183 -10.68 -4.32 -13.58
N SER A 184 -10.49 -3.69 -14.73
CA SER A 184 -11.35 -2.63 -15.25
C SER A 184 -11.61 -2.85 -16.72
N LEU A 185 -12.88 -2.71 -17.08
CA LEU A 185 -13.41 -2.88 -18.43
C LEU A 185 -14.13 -1.61 -18.92
N ASP A 186 -14.07 -0.52 -18.15
CA ASP A 186 -14.82 0.72 -18.40
C ASP A 186 -16.31 0.49 -18.67
N THR A 187 -16.90 -0.44 -17.90
CA THR A 187 -18.36 -0.68 -17.89
C THR A 187 -18.95 -0.32 -16.53
N PRO A 188 -20.27 -0.07 -16.44
CA PRO A 188 -20.93 0.11 -15.15
C PRO A 188 -20.81 -1.10 -14.22
N GLU A 189 -20.57 -2.30 -14.77
CA GLU A 189 -20.44 -3.53 -14.00
C GLU A 189 -19.04 -3.71 -13.42
N VAL A 190 -18.02 -3.46 -14.24
CA VAL A 190 -16.61 -3.58 -13.87
C VAL A 190 -15.88 -2.28 -14.24
N PRO A 191 -16.17 -1.18 -13.54
CA PRO A 191 -15.55 0.12 -13.80
C PRO A 191 -14.07 0.16 -13.40
N GLY A 192 -13.66 -0.76 -12.51
CA GLY A 192 -12.36 -0.76 -11.87
C GLY A 192 -12.42 -0.57 -10.37
N ASN A 193 -11.23 -0.58 -9.76
CA ASN A 193 -11.01 -0.21 -8.36
C ASN A 193 -11.82 -1.02 -7.34
N ALA A 194 -12.17 -2.27 -7.64
CA ALA A 194 -12.90 -3.14 -6.72
C ALA A 194 -12.16 -3.28 -5.38
N GLY A 195 -10.83 -3.46 -5.39
CA GLY A 195 -9.98 -3.49 -4.20
C GLY A 195 -9.97 -2.16 -3.42
N MET A 196 -9.99 -1.01 -4.08
CA MET A 196 -10.11 0.29 -3.40
C MET A 196 -11.50 0.47 -2.77
N LYS A 197 -12.54 0.00 -3.45
CA LYS A 197 -13.93 0.05 -2.95
C LYS A 197 -14.14 -0.91 -1.78
N ASP A 198 -13.39 -2.01 -1.71
CA ASP A 198 -13.32 -2.89 -0.53
C ASP A 198 -12.80 -2.11 0.68
N GLN A 199 -11.72 -1.36 0.50
CA GLN A 199 -11.15 -0.50 1.55
C GLN A 199 -12.16 0.58 1.98
N VAL A 200 -12.87 1.22 1.04
CA VAL A 200 -13.98 2.15 1.38
C VAL A 200 -15.05 1.47 2.23
N LEU A 201 -15.49 0.27 1.83
CA LEU A 201 -16.53 -0.45 2.56
C LEU A 201 -16.06 -0.83 3.98
N ALA A 202 -14.80 -1.25 4.13
CA ALA A 202 -14.20 -1.50 5.43
C ALA A 202 -14.15 -0.23 6.28
N LEU A 203 -13.73 0.92 5.73
CA LEU A 203 -13.71 2.20 6.44
C LEU A 203 -15.11 2.65 6.87
N ARG A 204 -16.13 2.46 6.03
CA ARG A 204 -17.55 2.71 6.38
C ARG A 204 -18.00 1.80 7.53
N TRP A 205 -17.65 0.51 7.47
CA TRP A 205 -17.93 -0.44 8.55
C TRP A 205 -17.27 -0.02 9.85
N ILE A 206 -16.00 0.41 9.81
CA ILE A 206 -15.24 0.88 10.98
C ILE A 206 -15.92 2.12 11.57
N LYS A 207 -16.22 3.13 10.75
CA LYS A 207 -16.90 4.36 11.19
C LYS A 207 -18.22 4.07 11.91
N GLU A 208 -18.96 3.08 11.43
CA GLU A 208 -20.26 2.68 11.97
C GLU A 208 -20.17 1.88 13.28
N ASN A 209 -19.12 1.07 13.47
CA ASN A 209 -19.09 0.04 14.51
C ASN A 209 -17.98 0.21 15.55
N ILE A 210 -16.96 1.03 15.31
CA ILE A 210 -15.74 1.04 16.16
C ILE A 210 -15.98 1.52 17.59
N SER A 211 -17.05 2.29 17.83
CA SER A 211 -17.47 2.71 19.18
C SER A 211 -17.84 1.54 20.09
N THR A 212 -18.39 0.46 19.53
CA THR A 212 -18.65 -0.80 20.25
C THR A 212 -17.35 -1.45 20.75
N PHE A 213 -16.23 -1.20 20.08
CA PHE A 213 -14.91 -1.68 20.46
C PHE A 213 -14.13 -0.66 21.31
N GLY A 214 -14.82 0.36 21.85
CA GLY A 214 -14.23 1.43 22.66
C GLY A 214 -13.52 2.53 21.87
N GLY A 215 -13.62 2.52 20.54
CA GLY A 215 -12.95 3.47 19.65
C GLY A 215 -13.73 4.77 19.46
N ASP A 216 -13.01 5.85 19.14
CA ASP A 216 -13.63 7.09 18.68
C ASP A 216 -13.77 7.07 17.15
N PRO A 217 -15.00 7.01 16.60
CA PRO A 217 -15.19 7.06 15.14
C PRO A 217 -14.73 8.39 14.53
N ASN A 218 -14.52 9.45 15.31
CA ASN A 218 -14.05 10.76 14.83
C ASN A 218 -12.56 11.00 15.09
N ASN A 219 -11.80 9.93 15.36
CA ASN A 219 -10.36 9.99 15.52
C ASN A 219 -9.69 8.76 14.88
N ILE A 220 -9.85 8.66 13.56
CA ILE A 220 -9.32 7.56 12.75
C ILE A 220 -8.04 8.00 12.02
N THR A 221 -6.95 7.27 12.23
CA THR A 221 -5.71 7.37 11.47
C THR A 221 -5.68 6.25 10.45
N LEU A 222 -5.73 6.59 9.16
CA LEU A 222 -5.51 5.65 8.06
C LEU A 222 -4.02 5.51 7.79
N PHE A 223 -3.48 4.30 7.75
CA PHE A 223 -2.06 4.12 7.47
C PHE A 223 -1.75 2.88 6.67
N GLY A 224 -0.61 2.89 5.99
CA GLY A 224 -0.16 1.77 5.19
C GLY A 224 1.29 1.90 4.75
N GLU A 225 1.79 0.80 4.21
CA GLU A 225 3.14 0.66 3.67
C GLU A 225 3.08 0.29 2.18
N SER A 226 4.00 0.81 1.37
CA SER A 226 4.10 0.53 -0.07
C SER A 226 2.76 0.73 -0.80
N ALA A 227 2.19 -0.31 -1.39
CA ALA A 227 0.86 -0.27 -2.01
C ALA A 227 -0.24 0.22 -1.05
N GLY A 228 -0.17 -0.13 0.23
CA GLY A 228 -1.08 0.38 1.26
C GLY A 228 -0.89 1.86 1.55
N ALA A 229 0.34 2.37 1.49
CA ALA A 229 0.62 3.81 1.58
C ALA A 229 0.06 4.58 0.38
N ALA A 230 0.24 4.02 -0.82
CA ALA A 230 -0.39 4.56 -2.04
C ALA A 230 -1.91 4.57 -1.90
N CYS A 231 -2.53 3.48 -1.43
CA CYS A 231 -3.96 3.41 -1.13
C CYS A 231 -4.40 4.52 -0.18
N ALA A 232 -3.69 4.72 0.94
CA ALA A 232 -4.02 5.75 1.91
C ALA A 232 -4.04 7.16 1.30
N THR A 233 -3.07 7.51 0.46
CA THR A 233 -3.09 8.80 -0.26
C THR A 233 -4.17 8.88 -1.34
N LEU A 234 -4.50 7.77 -2.02
CA LEU A 234 -5.61 7.73 -2.97
C LEU A 234 -6.97 7.93 -2.27
N HIS A 235 -7.14 7.41 -1.06
CA HIS A 235 -8.31 7.70 -0.22
C HIS A 235 -8.44 9.19 0.11
N MET A 236 -7.33 9.93 0.25
CA MET A 236 -7.38 11.39 0.44
C MET A 236 -7.99 12.12 -0.77
N LEU A 237 -7.81 11.57 -1.97
CA LEU A 237 -8.31 12.13 -3.23
C LEU A 237 -9.73 11.64 -3.59
N SER A 238 -10.17 10.53 -3.01
CA SER A 238 -11.42 9.87 -3.37
C SER A 238 -12.63 10.54 -2.70
N PRO A 239 -13.67 10.94 -3.46
CA PRO A 239 -14.93 11.43 -2.88
C PRO A 239 -15.64 10.36 -2.04
N MET A 240 -15.47 9.07 -2.36
CA MET A 240 -16.07 7.96 -1.61
C MET A 240 -15.57 7.85 -0.17
N SER A 241 -14.40 8.43 0.11
CA SER A 241 -13.67 8.29 1.37
C SER A 241 -13.72 9.54 2.26
N GLN A 242 -14.37 10.60 1.78
CA GLN A 242 -14.45 11.86 2.49
C GLN A 242 -15.13 11.68 3.86
N GLY A 243 -14.46 12.11 4.93
CA GLY A 243 -14.96 12.00 6.31
C GLY A 243 -14.81 10.63 6.97
N LEU A 244 -14.20 9.64 6.29
CA LEU A 244 -13.98 8.31 6.85
C LEU A 244 -12.71 8.19 7.70
N PHE A 245 -11.79 9.15 7.60
CA PHE A 245 -10.56 9.21 8.39
C PHE A 245 -10.18 10.66 8.67
N ASP A 246 -9.38 10.86 9.72
CA ASP A 246 -9.03 12.16 10.28
C ASP A 246 -7.52 12.43 10.22
N LYS A 247 -6.69 11.41 10.00
CA LYS A 247 -5.22 11.48 9.89
C LYS A 247 -4.70 10.42 8.93
N VAL A 248 -3.51 10.61 8.39
CA VAL A 248 -2.86 9.67 7.47
C VAL A 248 -1.40 9.40 7.87
N ILE A 249 -0.94 8.15 7.75
CA ILE A 249 0.50 7.82 7.81
C ILE A 249 0.86 6.97 6.58
N THR A 250 1.90 7.37 5.87
CA THR A 250 2.33 6.70 4.62
C THR A 250 3.79 6.34 4.69
N GLN A 251 4.08 5.06 4.44
CA GLN A 251 5.41 4.49 4.53
C GLN A 251 5.79 3.99 3.13
N SER A 252 6.73 4.64 2.47
CA SER A 252 7.32 4.17 1.21
C SER A 252 6.33 4.05 0.04
N GLY A 253 5.36 4.96 -0.07
CA GLY A 253 4.42 4.98 -1.20
C GLY A 253 3.43 6.14 -1.16
N ASN A 254 2.98 6.58 -2.34
CA ASN A 254 1.94 7.61 -2.49
C ASN A 254 1.29 7.53 -3.89
N CYS A 255 0.22 8.30 -4.10
CA CYS A 255 -0.58 8.34 -5.32
C CYS A 255 0.12 8.95 -6.55
N LEU A 256 1.32 9.53 -6.41
CA LEU A 256 2.17 9.98 -7.52
C LEU A 256 3.22 8.94 -7.90
N SER A 257 3.42 7.90 -7.10
CA SER A 257 4.26 6.77 -7.50
C SER A 257 3.72 6.16 -8.79
N TYR A 258 4.56 6.02 -9.82
CA TYR A 258 4.09 5.58 -11.15
C TYR A 258 3.46 4.17 -11.13
N TRP A 259 3.77 3.36 -10.12
CA TRP A 259 3.22 2.02 -9.92
C TRP A 259 1.88 2.02 -9.17
N SER A 260 1.42 3.19 -8.68
CA SER A 260 0.19 3.31 -7.90
C SER A 260 -1.08 3.49 -8.73
N ILE A 261 -0.96 3.91 -9.99
CA ILE A 261 -2.07 4.06 -10.93
C ILE A 261 -1.75 3.34 -12.24
N PHE A 262 -2.70 2.56 -12.76
CA PHE A 262 -2.56 1.87 -14.03
C PHE A 262 -3.13 2.65 -15.22
N HIS A 263 -2.48 2.49 -16.38
CA HIS A 263 -2.81 3.07 -17.68
C HIS A 263 -3.28 2.00 -18.67
N GLU A 264 -4.33 2.23 -19.44
CA GLU A 264 -4.90 1.22 -20.37
C GLU A 264 -5.47 -0.04 -19.67
N PRO A 265 -6.35 0.12 -18.65
CA PRO A 265 -6.99 -1.00 -17.93
C PRO A 265 -7.63 -2.04 -18.86
N VAL A 266 -8.45 -1.58 -19.80
CA VAL A 266 -9.22 -2.44 -20.72
C VAL A 266 -8.28 -3.23 -21.64
N ALA A 267 -7.23 -2.60 -22.16
CA ALA A 267 -6.26 -3.30 -23.01
C ALA A 267 -5.51 -4.39 -22.24
N ARG A 268 -5.24 -4.19 -20.94
CA ARG A 268 -4.65 -5.25 -20.10
C ARG A 268 -5.65 -6.38 -19.82
N ALA A 269 -6.93 -6.08 -19.63
CA ALA A 269 -7.96 -7.11 -19.48
C ALA A 269 -7.98 -8.05 -20.70
N PHE A 270 -7.90 -7.50 -21.92
CA PHE A 270 -7.77 -8.31 -23.14
C PHE A 270 -6.45 -9.09 -23.19
N ARG A 271 -5.32 -8.52 -22.74
CA ARG A 271 -4.06 -9.27 -22.61
C ARG A 271 -4.16 -10.41 -21.59
N ALA A 272 -4.91 -10.23 -20.51
CA ALA A 272 -5.16 -11.28 -19.52
C ALA A 272 -5.98 -12.42 -20.12
N ALA A 273 -7.09 -12.10 -20.80
CA ALA A 273 -7.87 -13.10 -21.52
C ALA A 273 -6.99 -13.84 -22.55
N LYS A 274 -6.15 -13.13 -23.30
CA LYS A 274 -5.22 -13.72 -24.28
C LYS A 274 -4.17 -14.61 -23.62
N ALA A 275 -3.60 -14.20 -22.48
CA ALA A 275 -2.65 -15.02 -21.72
C ALA A 275 -3.29 -16.33 -21.23
N LEU A 276 -4.60 -16.30 -20.97
CA LEU A 276 -5.41 -17.48 -20.60
C LEU A 276 -6.04 -18.19 -21.81
N GLY A 277 -5.63 -17.87 -23.05
CA GLY A 277 -6.03 -18.61 -24.25
C GLY A 277 -7.20 -18.03 -25.04
N LYS A 278 -7.70 -16.83 -24.70
CA LYS A 278 -8.81 -16.17 -25.41
C LYS A 278 -8.41 -14.83 -25.99
N GLU A 279 -8.25 -14.78 -27.31
CA GLU A 279 -8.10 -13.51 -28.03
C GLU A 279 -9.48 -12.91 -28.31
N THR A 280 -9.75 -11.72 -27.75
CA THR A 280 -10.99 -10.97 -27.95
C THR A 280 -10.73 -9.48 -27.75
N ASN A 281 -11.58 -8.66 -28.36
CA ASN A 281 -11.71 -7.23 -28.11
C ASN A 281 -13.14 -6.87 -27.66
N ASP A 282 -14.00 -7.86 -27.43
CA ASP A 282 -15.34 -7.67 -26.89
C ASP A 282 -15.29 -7.71 -25.35
N VAL A 283 -15.81 -6.65 -24.74
CA VAL A 283 -15.75 -6.46 -23.29
C VAL A 283 -16.58 -7.51 -22.54
N ASN A 284 -17.74 -7.89 -23.07
CA ASN A 284 -18.61 -8.86 -22.42
C ASN A 284 -18.05 -10.27 -22.53
N GLU A 285 -17.48 -10.62 -23.69
CA GLU A 285 -16.79 -11.88 -23.89
C GLU A 285 -15.57 -11.99 -22.98
N CYS A 286 -14.76 -10.92 -22.87
CA CYS A 286 -13.63 -10.85 -21.95
C CYS A 286 -14.08 -11.06 -20.49
N LEU A 287 -15.12 -10.33 -20.06
CA LEU A 287 -15.65 -10.44 -18.70
C LEU A 287 -16.14 -11.86 -18.39
N ASN A 288 -16.99 -12.41 -19.25
CA ASN A 288 -17.55 -13.75 -19.05
C ASN A 288 -16.46 -14.83 -19.07
N TYR A 289 -15.46 -14.69 -19.94
CA TYR A 289 -14.32 -15.61 -20.00
C TYR A 289 -13.52 -15.58 -18.71
N LEU A 290 -13.08 -14.40 -18.27
CA LEU A 290 -12.29 -14.24 -17.04
C LEU A 290 -13.06 -14.66 -15.78
N ARG A 291 -14.38 -14.42 -15.74
CA ARG A 291 -15.23 -14.84 -14.61
C ARG A 291 -15.30 -16.36 -14.46
N GLY A 292 -15.06 -17.13 -15.52
CA GLY A 292 -15.08 -18.60 -15.49
C GLY A 292 -13.86 -19.28 -14.86
N PHE A 293 -12.78 -18.54 -14.59
CA PHE A 293 -11.53 -19.13 -14.07
C PHE A 293 -11.55 -19.37 -12.56
N PRO A 294 -10.82 -20.38 -12.06
CA PRO A 294 -10.45 -20.45 -10.65
C PRO A 294 -9.70 -19.19 -10.22
N ALA A 295 -9.99 -18.70 -9.01
CA ALA A 295 -9.46 -17.42 -8.55
C ALA A 295 -7.92 -17.38 -8.50
N ILE A 296 -7.28 -18.49 -8.12
CA ILE A 296 -5.82 -18.58 -8.03
C ILE A 296 -5.13 -18.46 -9.40
N GLU A 297 -5.78 -18.89 -10.49
CA GLU A 297 -5.25 -18.71 -11.85
C GLU A 297 -5.25 -17.23 -12.28
N LEU A 298 -6.08 -16.41 -11.64
CA LEU A 298 -6.15 -14.96 -11.84
C LEU A 298 -5.19 -14.19 -10.93
N ALA A 299 -4.44 -14.84 -10.05
CA ALA A 299 -3.66 -14.18 -9.00
C ALA A 299 -2.21 -13.82 -9.40
N ARG A 300 -1.81 -14.01 -10.66
CA ARG A 300 -0.44 -13.70 -11.14
C ARG A 300 -0.37 -13.32 -12.63
N LEU A 301 -1.34 -12.56 -13.11
CA LEU A 301 -1.42 -12.14 -14.51
C LEU A 301 -0.61 -10.88 -14.83
N SER A 302 -0.22 -10.10 -13.82
CA SER A 302 0.62 -8.92 -13.93
C SER A 302 1.90 -9.23 -14.71
N ILE A 303 2.58 -10.33 -14.37
CA ILE A 303 3.80 -10.78 -15.03
C ILE A 303 3.55 -11.26 -16.47
N GLN A 304 2.42 -11.92 -16.71
CA GLN A 304 2.08 -12.55 -17.98
C GLN A 304 1.56 -11.54 -19.01
N THR A 305 0.99 -10.43 -18.56
CA THR A 305 0.36 -9.40 -19.40
C THR A 305 1.28 -8.21 -19.74
N ARG A 306 2.58 -8.31 -19.40
CA ARG A 306 3.58 -7.27 -19.66
C ARG A 306 3.78 -7.04 -21.15
N THR A 307 3.68 -5.77 -21.56
CA THR A 307 4.20 -5.32 -22.85
C THR A 307 5.73 -5.45 -22.90
N PRO A 308 6.35 -5.39 -24.10
CA PRO A 308 7.81 -5.34 -24.20
C PRO A 308 8.46 -4.21 -23.39
N ASP A 309 7.86 -3.00 -23.36
CA ASP A 309 8.37 -1.89 -22.54
C ASP A 309 8.26 -2.20 -21.03
N GLU A 310 7.14 -2.77 -20.61
CA GLU A 310 6.88 -3.20 -19.23
C GLU A 310 7.87 -4.25 -18.71
N LYS A 311 8.47 -5.05 -19.59
CA LYS A 311 9.49 -6.01 -19.15
C LYS A 311 10.76 -5.34 -18.65
N TYR A 312 11.04 -4.10 -19.06
CA TYR A 312 12.29 -3.40 -18.74
C TYR A 312 12.10 -2.10 -17.95
N ARG A 313 10.92 -1.48 -18.00
CA ARG A 313 10.64 -0.20 -17.35
C ARG A 313 9.78 -0.36 -16.09
N GLY A 314 10.33 0.09 -14.97
CA GLY A 314 9.62 0.23 -13.69
C GLY A 314 9.40 -1.09 -12.95
N LEU A 315 8.53 -1.04 -11.94
CA LEU A 315 8.19 -2.19 -11.11
C LEU A 315 7.16 -3.07 -11.86
N PRO A 316 7.19 -4.40 -11.67
CA PRO A 316 6.27 -5.32 -12.34
C PRO A 316 4.88 -5.35 -11.69
N ILE A 317 4.26 -4.19 -11.51
CA ILE A 317 3.02 -3.94 -10.76
C ILE A 317 2.00 -3.31 -11.69
N TYR A 318 0.86 -3.98 -11.90
CA TYR A 318 0.09 -3.80 -13.13
C TYR A 318 -1.42 -3.87 -12.99
N PHE A 319 -1.95 -4.77 -12.18
CA PHE A 319 -3.33 -4.69 -11.74
C PHE A 319 -3.38 -3.81 -10.49
N THR A 320 -3.49 -2.50 -10.71
CA THR A 320 -3.45 -1.45 -9.68
C THR A 320 -4.61 -0.47 -9.90
N PRO A 321 -4.87 0.47 -8.97
CA PRO A 321 -5.95 1.45 -9.12
C PRO A 321 -5.92 2.18 -10.47
N THR A 322 -7.08 2.56 -11.00
CA THR A 322 -7.19 3.26 -12.29
C THR A 322 -8.12 4.46 -12.19
N ILE A 323 -8.06 5.34 -13.19
CA ILE A 323 -8.98 6.48 -13.32
C ILE A 323 -10.25 5.95 -13.98
N GLU A 324 -11.35 5.93 -13.25
CA GLU A 324 -12.61 5.35 -13.69
C GLU A 324 -13.39 6.31 -14.59
N LYS A 325 -14.05 5.75 -15.60
CA LYS A 325 -15.14 6.43 -16.28
C LYS A 325 -16.29 6.72 -15.30
N LYS A 326 -16.91 7.88 -15.43
CA LYS A 326 -18.13 8.23 -14.68
C LYS A 326 -19.33 7.48 -15.23
N PHE A 327 -20.10 6.86 -14.34
CA PHE A 327 -21.37 6.20 -14.62
C PHE A 327 -22.45 6.80 -13.73
N GLU A 328 -23.56 7.20 -14.33
CA GLU A 328 -24.67 7.81 -13.60
C GLU A 328 -25.25 6.85 -12.55
N GLY A 329 -25.57 7.38 -11.36
CA GLY A 329 -26.13 6.59 -10.26
C GLY A 329 -25.13 5.65 -9.55
N GLN A 330 -23.84 5.72 -9.88
CA GLN A 330 -22.79 4.95 -9.21
C GLN A 330 -21.76 5.86 -8.55
N GLU A 331 -21.28 5.49 -7.37
CA GLU A 331 -20.11 6.11 -6.77
C GLU A 331 -18.83 5.60 -7.46
N GLN A 332 -17.93 6.52 -7.81
CA GLN A 332 -16.61 6.18 -8.33
C GLN A 332 -15.53 6.52 -7.31
N PHE A 333 -14.54 5.66 -7.22
CA PHE A 333 -13.44 5.84 -6.28
C PHE A 333 -12.52 6.96 -6.76
N LEU A 334 -12.14 6.98 -8.04
CA LEU A 334 -11.22 7.97 -8.61
C LEU A 334 -11.61 8.28 -10.06
N THR A 335 -11.85 9.54 -10.39
CA THR A 335 -12.34 9.95 -11.74
C THR A 335 -11.48 11.01 -12.43
N GLU A 336 -10.45 11.51 -11.74
CA GLU A 336 -9.50 12.51 -12.24
C GLU A 336 -8.08 12.03 -11.91
N ASN A 337 -7.07 12.53 -12.63
CA ASN A 337 -5.68 12.17 -12.36
C ASN A 337 -5.26 12.64 -10.95
N PRO A 338 -4.55 11.81 -10.16
CA PRO A 338 -4.11 12.21 -8.82
C PRO A 338 -3.30 13.51 -8.77
N LEU A 339 -2.42 13.75 -9.74
CA LEU A 339 -1.63 14.97 -9.81
C LEU A 339 -2.52 16.19 -10.03
N ASP A 340 -3.52 16.09 -10.90
CA ASP A 340 -4.44 17.19 -11.19
C ASP A 340 -5.30 17.52 -9.96
N LEU A 341 -5.78 16.49 -9.24
CA LEU A 341 -6.53 16.66 -8.00
C LEU A 341 -5.67 17.31 -6.90
N LEU A 342 -4.41 16.87 -6.76
CA LEU A 342 -3.44 17.44 -5.81
C LEU A 342 -3.17 18.93 -6.12
N LEU A 343 -2.85 19.25 -7.38
CA LEU A 343 -2.56 20.63 -7.80
C LEU A 343 -3.79 21.54 -7.68
N ALA A 344 -5.00 21.02 -7.89
CA ALA A 344 -6.25 21.73 -7.68
C ALA A 344 -6.64 21.85 -6.19
N GLY A 345 -5.90 21.23 -5.27
CA GLY A 345 -6.22 21.19 -3.85
C GLY A 345 -7.49 20.41 -3.52
N LYS A 346 -7.98 19.57 -4.45
CA LYS A 346 -9.13 18.67 -4.29
C LYS A 346 -8.72 17.41 -3.53
N ILE A 347 -8.32 17.59 -2.28
CA ILE A 347 -7.82 16.53 -1.39
C ILE A 347 -8.39 16.73 0.01
N SER A 348 -8.64 15.62 0.71
CA SER A 348 -8.92 15.63 2.15
C SER A 348 -7.68 16.09 2.91
N LYS A 349 -7.71 17.34 3.40
CA LYS A 349 -6.61 17.96 4.13
C LYS A 349 -6.61 17.49 5.59
N VAL A 350 -5.83 16.46 5.89
CA VAL A 350 -5.71 15.84 7.21
C VAL A 350 -4.26 15.73 7.67
N PRO A 351 -3.97 15.79 8.99
CA PRO A 351 -2.62 15.59 9.51
C PRO A 351 -1.98 14.33 8.94
N MET A 352 -0.74 14.46 8.49
CA MET A 352 -0.06 13.42 7.74
C MET A 352 1.38 13.23 8.18
N ILE A 353 1.78 11.97 8.32
CA ILE A 353 3.18 11.56 8.34
C ILE A 353 3.48 10.84 7.02
N ILE A 354 4.60 11.18 6.40
CA ILE A 354 5.09 10.52 5.19
C ILE A 354 6.59 10.29 5.31
N GLY A 355 7.04 9.10 4.91
CA GLY A 355 8.44 8.71 5.00
C GLY A 355 8.80 7.62 4.00
N TYR A 356 10.09 7.32 3.93
CA TYR A 356 10.71 6.28 3.11
C TYR A 356 12.01 5.82 3.77
N ASN A 357 12.52 4.66 3.32
CA ASN A 357 13.78 4.09 3.76
C ASN A 357 14.94 4.54 2.86
N SER A 358 16.17 4.51 3.38
CA SER A 358 17.37 4.97 2.67
C SER A 358 17.76 4.16 1.43
N ALA A 359 17.24 2.93 1.28
CA ALA A 359 17.64 1.99 0.23
C ALA A 359 16.46 1.18 -0.37
N GLU A 360 15.34 1.85 -0.66
CA GLU A 360 14.12 1.21 -1.23
C GLU A 360 14.41 0.37 -2.49
N GLY A 361 15.33 0.85 -3.33
CA GLY A 361 15.72 0.21 -4.58
C GLY A 361 16.40 -1.15 -4.44
N LEU A 362 16.76 -1.58 -3.22
CA LEU A 362 17.37 -2.87 -2.95
C LEU A 362 16.53 -4.04 -3.50
N LEU A 363 15.21 -3.89 -3.48
CA LEU A 363 14.23 -4.85 -4.00
C LEU A 363 14.44 -5.15 -5.51
N MET A 364 15.09 -4.23 -6.24
CA MET A 364 15.21 -4.27 -7.70
C MET A 364 16.57 -4.69 -8.24
N VAL A 365 17.57 -4.85 -7.36
CA VAL A 365 18.95 -5.17 -7.78
C VAL A 365 19.00 -6.45 -8.60
N ASN A 366 18.39 -7.53 -8.11
CA ASN A 366 18.40 -8.83 -8.80
C ASN A 366 17.71 -8.79 -10.17
N ASP A 367 16.65 -8.00 -10.32
CA ASP A 367 15.95 -7.86 -11.60
C ASP A 367 16.80 -7.05 -12.61
N HIS A 368 17.43 -5.96 -12.15
CA HIS A 368 18.29 -5.11 -12.98
C HIS A 368 19.55 -5.83 -13.42
N VAL A 369 20.19 -6.59 -12.51
CA VAL A 369 21.38 -7.41 -12.82
C VAL A 369 21.09 -8.37 -14.00
N LYS A 370 19.91 -8.99 -14.03
CA LYS A 370 19.49 -9.87 -15.13
C LYS A 370 19.24 -9.14 -16.45
N LYS A 371 19.07 -7.81 -16.42
CA LYS A 371 18.72 -6.97 -17.57
C LYS A 371 19.82 -6.01 -17.98
N ILE A 372 21.01 -6.06 -17.35
CA ILE A 372 22.12 -5.12 -17.58
C ILE A 372 22.38 -4.89 -19.07
N LYS A 373 22.52 -5.96 -19.86
CA LYS A 373 22.78 -5.84 -21.30
C LYS A 373 21.73 -4.99 -22.02
N ALA A 374 20.45 -5.30 -21.80
CA ALA A 374 19.35 -4.57 -22.44
C ALA A 374 19.25 -3.12 -21.95
N LEU A 375 19.54 -2.86 -20.67
CA LEU A 375 19.50 -1.53 -20.08
C LEU A 375 20.67 -0.65 -20.54
N ASN A 376 21.86 -1.24 -20.77
CA ASN A 376 23.00 -0.53 -21.37
C ASN A 376 22.76 -0.22 -22.85
N GLU A 377 22.21 -1.17 -23.61
CA GLU A 377 21.86 -1.01 -25.03
C GLU A 377 20.72 0.00 -25.23
N LYS A 378 19.77 0.06 -24.29
CA LYS A 378 18.60 0.93 -24.36
C LYS A 378 18.36 1.68 -23.04
N PRO A 379 19.13 2.74 -22.76
CA PRO A 379 18.99 3.54 -21.54
C PRO A 379 17.66 4.28 -21.44
N SER A 380 16.91 4.40 -22.53
CA SER A 380 15.55 4.92 -22.50
C SER A 380 14.63 4.15 -21.55
N TYR A 381 14.95 2.92 -21.12
CA TYR A 381 14.18 2.21 -20.09
C TYR A 381 14.33 2.77 -18.68
N PHE A 382 15.36 3.59 -18.41
CA PHE A 382 15.50 4.27 -17.12
C PHE A 382 14.54 5.45 -16.94
N VAL A 383 13.93 5.92 -18.02
CA VAL A 383 12.97 7.03 -17.95
C VAL A 383 11.68 6.58 -17.25
N PRO A 384 11.14 7.32 -16.28
CA PRO A 384 9.84 6.99 -15.68
C PRO A 384 8.72 6.90 -16.72
N ARG A 385 7.75 6.01 -16.53
CA ARG A 385 6.69 5.76 -17.53
C ARG A 385 5.82 6.98 -17.82
N ASP A 386 5.52 7.76 -16.80
CA ASP A 386 4.71 8.97 -16.88
C ASP A 386 5.35 10.08 -17.74
N ILE A 387 6.69 10.02 -17.91
CA ILE A 387 7.42 10.80 -18.92
C ILE A 387 7.46 10.06 -20.25
N ALA A 388 7.81 8.78 -20.23
CA ALA A 388 8.08 8.01 -21.44
C ALA A 388 6.90 7.93 -22.43
N THR A 389 5.68 8.04 -21.93
CA THR A 389 4.45 8.05 -22.75
C THR A 389 4.09 9.41 -23.34
N LYS A 390 4.79 10.49 -22.95
CA LYS A 390 4.47 11.88 -23.31
C LYS A 390 5.52 12.58 -24.18
N VAL A 391 6.70 11.99 -24.31
CA VAL A 391 7.82 12.61 -25.03
C VAL A 391 8.09 11.93 -26.36
N SER A 392 8.79 12.64 -27.27
CA SER A 392 9.24 12.05 -28.52
C SER A 392 10.28 10.96 -28.26
N LYS A 393 10.49 10.08 -29.25
CA LYS A 393 11.55 9.04 -29.17
C LYS A 393 12.93 9.65 -28.97
N GLU A 394 13.22 10.77 -29.62
CA GLU A 394 14.51 11.47 -29.51
C GLU A 394 14.74 11.99 -28.09
N THR A 395 13.75 12.65 -27.51
CA THR A 395 13.78 13.11 -26.11
C THR A 395 13.88 11.92 -25.15
N LEU A 396 13.15 10.83 -25.42
CA LEU A 396 13.21 9.64 -24.59
C LEU A 396 14.62 9.02 -24.52
N GLU A 397 15.31 8.93 -25.65
CA GLU A 397 16.69 8.42 -25.69
C GLU A 397 17.67 9.39 -25.02
N GLU A 398 17.52 10.70 -25.24
CA GLU A 398 18.35 11.73 -24.59
C GLU A 398 18.22 11.67 -23.06
N LEU A 399 16.99 11.60 -22.54
CA LEU A 399 16.74 11.49 -21.11
C LEU A 399 17.30 10.19 -20.53
N GLY A 400 17.14 9.07 -21.26
CA GLY A 400 17.71 7.79 -20.86
C GLY A 400 19.23 7.85 -20.70
N GLN A 401 19.92 8.48 -21.65
CA GLN A 401 21.38 8.67 -21.57
C GLN A 401 21.77 9.60 -20.43
N ARG A 402 21.01 10.67 -20.17
CA ARG A 402 21.26 11.56 -19.03
C ARG A 402 21.11 10.88 -17.70
N ILE A 403 20.07 10.06 -17.53
CA ILE A 403 19.86 9.27 -16.31
C ILE A 403 20.98 8.26 -16.15
N LYS A 404 21.34 7.51 -17.20
CA LYS A 404 22.47 6.57 -17.16
C LYS A 404 23.76 7.29 -16.74
N LYS A 405 24.06 8.43 -17.36
CA LYS A 405 25.26 9.22 -17.06
C LYS A 405 25.29 9.73 -15.62
N PHE A 406 24.15 10.14 -15.07
CA PHE A 406 24.08 10.64 -13.69
C PHE A 406 24.43 9.54 -12.67
N TYR A 407 23.91 8.33 -12.84
CA TYR A 407 24.11 7.24 -11.87
C TYR A 407 25.36 6.39 -12.12
N PHE A 408 25.74 6.19 -13.39
CA PHE A 408 26.81 5.27 -13.77
C PHE A 408 28.02 5.97 -14.41
N GLY A 409 27.94 7.27 -14.68
CA GLY A 409 28.98 8.01 -15.40
C GLY A 409 29.02 7.64 -16.89
N ASP A 410 30.19 7.79 -17.50
CA ASP A 410 30.40 7.50 -18.93
C ASP A 410 30.64 6.01 -19.23
N LYS A 411 30.49 5.12 -18.24
CA LYS A 411 30.66 3.67 -18.37
C LYS A 411 29.33 2.94 -18.51
N ASP A 412 29.42 1.72 -19.02
CA ASP A 412 28.32 0.76 -18.94
C ASP A 412 28.12 0.28 -17.50
N MET A 413 26.84 0.12 -17.12
CA MET A 413 26.46 -0.49 -15.85
C MET A 413 26.94 -1.93 -15.81
N THR A 414 27.56 -2.36 -14.71
CA THR A 414 27.98 -3.75 -14.48
C THR A 414 27.32 -4.33 -13.23
N THR A 415 27.60 -5.60 -12.92
CA THR A 415 27.14 -6.23 -11.68
C THR A 415 27.74 -5.61 -10.42
N ASP A 416 28.86 -4.89 -10.56
CA ASP A 416 29.55 -4.25 -9.44
C ASP A 416 28.89 -2.92 -9.05
N ASP A 417 28.02 -2.37 -9.92
CA ASP A 417 27.30 -1.12 -9.73
C ASP A 417 26.01 -1.27 -8.90
N SER A 418 25.97 -2.26 -8.00
CA SER A 418 24.79 -2.57 -7.19
C SER A 418 24.26 -1.36 -6.40
N GLN A 419 25.13 -0.55 -5.81
CA GLN A 419 24.72 0.66 -5.08
C GLN A 419 24.09 1.71 -6.02
N ALA A 420 24.66 1.94 -7.20
CA ALA A 420 24.10 2.88 -8.17
C ALA A 420 22.72 2.40 -8.69
N ILE A 421 22.54 1.08 -8.83
CA ILE A 421 21.23 0.48 -9.12
C ILE A 421 20.25 0.75 -7.98
N VAL A 422 20.67 0.56 -6.73
CA VAL A 422 19.84 0.86 -5.54
C VAL A 422 19.43 2.32 -5.53
N ASP A 423 20.36 3.26 -5.72
CA ASP A 423 20.08 4.69 -5.70
C ASP A 423 19.10 5.08 -6.82
N LEU A 424 19.37 4.64 -8.05
CA LEU A 424 18.49 4.86 -9.21
C LEU A 424 17.07 4.38 -8.94
N GLN A 425 16.91 3.18 -8.41
CA GLN A 425 15.60 2.58 -8.17
C GLN A 425 14.89 3.17 -6.95
N THR A 426 15.65 3.55 -5.92
CA THR A 426 15.15 4.30 -4.76
C THR A 426 14.51 5.61 -5.24
N ASP A 427 15.21 6.34 -6.12
CA ASP A 427 14.77 7.65 -6.55
C ASP A 427 13.58 7.61 -7.52
N ILE A 428 13.64 6.75 -8.55
CA ILE A 428 12.57 6.63 -9.56
C ILE A 428 11.26 6.17 -8.91
N ASN A 429 11.34 5.20 -7.99
CA ASN A 429 10.16 4.46 -7.55
C ASN A 429 9.53 5.02 -6.27
N PHE A 430 10.31 5.76 -5.47
CA PHE A 430 9.88 6.17 -4.14
C PHE A 430 10.23 7.63 -3.82
N THR A 431 11.52 7.95 -3.62
CA THR A 431 11.92 9.17 -2.90
C THR A 431 11.55 10.44 -3.66
N TYR A 432 11.74 10.49 -4.98
CA TYR A 432 11.43 11.68 -5.76
C TYR A 432 9.92 11.94 -5.81
N GLN A 433 9.09 10.90 -5.97
CA GLN A 433 7.63 11.06 -5.96
C GLN A 433 7.10 11.44 -4.58
N ILE A 434 7.71 10.94 -3.50
CA ILE A 434 7.39 11.36 -2.13
C ILE A 434 7.71 12.85 -1.93
N ASN A 435 8.89 13.30 -2.37
CA ASN A 435 9.26 14.72 -2.31
C ASN A 435 8.31 15.61 -3.13
N ARG A 436 7.88 15.16 -4.32
CA ARG A 436 6.86 15.85 -5.12
C ARG A 436 5.51 15.90 -4.40
N PHE A 437 5.08 14.78 -3.83
CA PHE A 437 3.83 14.73 -3.08
C PHE A 437 3.84 15.73 -1.90
N VAL A 438 4.90 15.71 -1.08
CA VAL A 438 5.08 16.66 0.04
C VAL A 438 5.06 18.10 -0.46
N HIS A 439 5.72 18.38 -1.59
CA HIS A 439 5.74 19.72 -2.17
C HIS A 439 4.36 20.22 -2.62
N PHE A 440 3.52 19.34 -3.19
CA PHE A 440 2.16 19.70 -3.62
C PHE A 440 1.14 19.67 -2.48
N TYR A 441 1.33 18.80 -1.48
CA TYR A 441 0.49 18.67 -0.30
C TYR A 441 0.82 19.73 0.77
N GLN A 442 0.74 21.01 0.38
CA GLN A 442 1.01 22.13 1.30
C GLN A 442 -0.18 22.35 2.24
N ASN A 443 0.09 22.17 3.55
CA ASN A 443 -0.69 22.53 4.75
C ASN A 443 -0.98 21.33 5.65
N ASN A 444 0.01 20.92 6.47
CA ASN A 444 -0.36 20.33 7.76
C ASN A 444 0.67 20.51 8.87
N PRO A 445 0.28 21.04 10.04
CA PRO A 445 1.11 20.96 11.24
C PRO A 445 1.13 19.53 11.80
N THR A 446 2.32 18.94 11.92
CA THR A 446 2.55 17.80 12.82
C THR A 446 2.26 18.23 14.27
N PRO A 447 1.62 17.40 15.12
CA PRO A 447 1.48 17.71 16.54
C PRO A 447 2.85 17.83 17.23
N THR A 448 3.08 18.91 17.98
CA THR A 448 4.41 19.34 18.48
C THR A 448 4.76 18.87 19.90
N LYS A 449 4.08 17.87 20.47
CA LYS A 449 4.26 17.52 21.90
C LYS A 449 4.74 16.09 22.13
N GLU A 450 6.00 15.79 21.80
CA GLU A 450 6.76 14.64 22.33
C GLU A 450 8.27 14.95 22.47
N VAL A 451 9.07 13.97 22.89
CA VAL A 451 10.48 14.05 23.35
C VAL A 451 11.45 14.68 22.33
N VAL A 452 11.07 14.74 21.06
CA VAL A 452 11.74 15.49 20.00
C VAL A 452 10.71 16.46 19.41
N GLU A 453 11.05 17.74 19.33
CA GLU A 453 10.24 18.72 18.59
C GLU A 453 10.37 18.43 17.10
N TRP A 454 9.50 17.58 16.57
CA TRP A 454 9.41 17.34 15.12
C TRP A 454 8.63 18.50 14.48
N LEU A 455 9.38 19.45 13.93
CA LEU A 455 8.82 20.60 13.23
C LEU A 455 8.06 20.16 11.97
N PRO A 456 6.91 20.79 11.64
CA PRO A 456 6.20 20.52 10.41
C PRO A 456 7.09 20.78 9.18
N CYS A 457 7.07 19.89 8.20
CA CYS A 457 7.72 20.13 6.93
C CYS A 457 7.09 21.37 6.27
N SER A 458 7.91 22.40 6.02
CA SER A 458 7.50 23.64 5.38
C SER A 458 8.24 23.84 4.06
N PRO A 459 7.68 24.61 3.11
CA PRO A 459 8.37 24.94 1.86
C PRO A 459 9.75 25.59 2.05
N SER A 460 9.98 26.26 3.18
CA SER A 460 11.21 26.99 3.48
C SER A 460 12.28 26.17 4.20
N ASN A 461 11.91 25.17 5.02
CA ASN A 461 12.89 24.46 5.85
C ASN A 461 13.01 22.96 5.52
N LYS A 462 12.01 22.37 4.84
CA LYS A 462 11.95 20.93 4.43
C LYS A 462 12.58 19.96 5.45
N GLU A 463 12.31 20.22 6.72
CA GLU A 463 12.88 19.42 7.81
C GLU A 463 12.25 18.04 7.81
N TYR A 464 13.10 17.04 8.03
CA TYR A 464 12.69 15.66 8.22
C TYR A 464 13.43 15.07 9.42
N LEU A 465 12.82 14.04 9.98
CA LEU A 465 13.40 13.28 11.09
C LEU A 465 14.06 12.01 10.53
N ILE A 466 15.36 11.89 10.74
CA ILE A 466 16.10 10.65 10.51
C ILE A 466 15.79 9.69 11.66
N LEU A 467 15.19 8.56 11.31
CA LEU A 467 14.97 7.43 12.21
C LEU A 467 16.12 6.44 12.03
N ASP A 468 17.13 6.55 12.89
CA ASP A 468 18.30 5.67 12.97
C ASP A 468 18.60 5.35 14.44
N GLU A 469 19.75 4.76 14.78
CA GLU A 469 20.21 4.53 16.15
C GLU A 469 20.10 5.81 17.02
N GLU A 470 20.33 6.98 16.40
CA GLU A 470 20.08 8.28 16.99
C GLU A 470 19.08 9.09 16.14
N LEU A 471 18.04 9.61 16.79
CA LEU A 471 17.07 10.51 16.16
C LEU A 471 17.73 11.86 15.84
N LYS A 472 17.74 12.26 14.56
CA LYS A 472 18.36 13.50 14.09
C LYS A 472 17.44 14.28 13.15
N LEU A 473 17.31 15.59 13.37
CA LEU A 473 16.70 16.47 12.38
C LEU A 473 17.73 16.78 11.29
N SER A 474 17.26 16.81 10.05
CA SER A 474 18.06 17.21 8.90
C SER A 474 17.18 17.83 7.82
N ASN A 475 17.80 18.38 6.77
CA ASN A 475 17.15 19.21 5.77
C ASN A 475 17.66 18.80 4.38
N ASN A 476 16.78 18.81 3.38
CA ASN A 476 17.14 18.52 1.99
C ASN A 476 17.83 17.14 1.79
N LEU A 477 17.21 16.07 2.29
CA LEU A 477 17.68 14.70 2.04
C LEU A 477 17.82 14.47 0.54
N ASP A 478 18.94 13.88 0.12
CA ASP A 478 19.22 13.54 -1.27
C ASP A 478 19.12 14.72 -2.25
N LYS A 479 19.46 15.94 -1.79
CA LYS A 479 19.31 17.19 -2.54
C LYS A 479 19.73 17.08 -4.01
N GLU A 480 20.94 16.59 -4.28
CA GLU A 480 21.46 16.49 -5.65
C GLU A 480 20.61 15.56 -6.53
N ARG A 481 20.15 14.42 -5.98
CA ARG A 481 19.31 13.45 -6.70
C ARG A 481 17.91 14.01 -6.93
N VAL A 482 17.33 14.67 -5.93
CA VAL A 482 16.03 15.35 -6.04
C VAL A 482 16.10 16.48 -7.07
N GLU A 483 17.14 17.30 -7.07
CA GLU A 483 17.35 18.37 -8.06
C GLU A 483 17.53 17.82 -9.48
N PHE A 484 18.27 16.73 -9.63
CA PHE A 484 18.42 16.04 -10.91
C PHE A 484 17.08 15.60 -11.48
N TRP A 485 16.28 14.85 -10.71
CA TRP A 485 14.96 14.41 -11.13
C TRP A 485 14.00 15.59 -11.35
N ASN A 486 14.10 16.62 -10.52
CA ASN A 486 13.32 17.84 -10.69
C ASN A 486 13.57 18.50 -12.04
N LYS A 487 14.84 18.56 -12.47
CA LYS A 487 15.22 19.05 -13.79
C LYS A 487 14.67 18.16 -14.90
N ILE A 488 14.77 16.83 -14.78
CA ILE A 488 14.22 15.89 -15.77
C ILE A 488 12.72 16.15 -16.01
N TYR A 489 11.94 16.34 -14.93
CA TYR A 489 10.51 16.64 -15.04
C TYR A 489 10.22 18.03 -15.60
N ALA A 490 10.99 19.04 -15.18
CA ALA A 490 10.83 20.41 -15.65
C ALA A 490 11.14 20.54 -17.16
N ASP A 491 12.20 19.87 -17.64
CA ASP A 491 12.62 19.92 -19.05
C ASP A 491 11.55 19.36 -20.01
N VAL A 492 10.69 18.45 -19.53
CA VAL A 492 9.56 17.89 -20.31
C VAL A 492 8.22 18.57 -20.03
N GLY A 493 8.23 19.70 -19.31
CA GLY A 493 7.03 20.48 -19.00
C GLY A 493 6.07 19.83 -18.00
N MET A 494 6.52 18.85 -17.23
CA MET A 494 5.71 18.24 -16.16
C MET A 494 5.77 19.09 -14.88
N PRO A 495 4.69 19.15 -14.08
CA PRO A 495 4.71 19.83 -12.79
C PRO A 495 5.84 19.29 -11.90
N SER A 496 6.76 20.18 -11.54
CA SER A 496 7.97 19.87 -10.78
C SER A 496 8.01 20.72 -9.50
N ILE A 497 8.92 20.40 -8.59
CA ILE A 497 9.19 21.17 -7.37
C ILE A 497 9.73 22.55 -7.77
N THR A 498 9.07 23.64 -7.38
CA THR A 498 9.44 25.02 -7.78
C THR A 498 10.73 25.51 -7.10
N LYS A 499 11.59 26.24 -7.86
CA LYS A 499 12.93 26.70 -7.43
C LYS A 499 12.97 27.64 -6.21
N SER A 500 11.90 28.34 -5.87
CA SER A 500 11.84 29.12 -4.62
C SER A 500 11.91 28.24 -3.36
N ASN A 501 11.79 26.92 -3.56
CA ASN A 501 11.64 25.90 -2.53
C ASN A 501 12.62 24.73 -2.78
N LEU A 502 13.84 24.96 -3.27
CA LEU A 502 14.91 23.95 -3.45
C LEU A 502 16.17 24.28 -2.63
#